data_AF-T0J782-F1
#
_entry.id   AF-T0J782-F1
#
_cell.length_a   1.000
_cell.length_b   1.000
_cell.length_c   1.000
_cell.angle_alpha   90.00
_cell.angle_beta   90.00
_cell.angle_gamma   90.00
#
_symmetry.space_group_name_H-M   'P 1'
#
loop_
_entity.id
_entity.type
_entity.pdbx_description
1 polymer ?
#
loop_
_entity_poly.entity_id
_entity_poly.type
_entity_poly.pdbx_seq_one_letter_code
_entity_poly.pdbx_strand_id
1 'polypeptide(L)'
;MTTARITDYIPEGKENAVTRERLCAVTGLPDRKIREEIERARRKGVIIINAQDGAGYYASEDLRDIARQYQQNERRALSILAQQKHLRKRLKEAGLLKGRKVVSNDNV
;
A
#
# COMPACT_ATOMS: atom_id res chain seq x y z
N MET A 1 15.25 15.98 18.64
CA MET A 1 14.96 14.54 18.56
C MET A 1 14.86 14.15 17.11
N THR A 2 15.70 13.25 16.62
CA THR A 2 15.57 12.70 15.26
C THR A 2 14.28 11.88 15.22
N THR A 3 13.29 12.29 14.42
CA THR A 3 12.06 11.51 14.24
C THR A 3 12.41 10.17 13.61
N ALA A 4 12.28 9.08 14.37
CA ALA A 4 12.53 7.72 13.85
C ALA A 4 11.62 7.45 12.65
N ARG A 5 12.19 6.90 11.58
CA ARG A 5 11.46 6.52 10.37
C ARG A 5 10.83 5.16 10.59
N ILE A 6 9.72 4.87 9.89
CA ILE A 6 9.08 3.56 9.99
C ILE A 6 10.03 2.40 9.65
N THR A 7 10.99 2.63 8.75
CA THR A 7 12.01 1.66 8.33
C THR A 7 12.91 1.23 9.46
N ASP A 8 13.12 2.08 10.46
CA ASP A 8 13.97 1.77 11.61
C ASP A 8 13.31 0.70 12.52
N TYR A 9 12.03 0.38 12.28
CA TYR A 9 11.26 -0.65 12.97
C TYR A 9 10.90 -1.85 12.08
N ILE A 10 11.33 -1.86 10.81
CA ILE A 10 11.09 -2.99 9.90
C ILE A 10 12.35 -3.87 9.89
N PRO A 11 12.31 -5.07 10.50
CA PRO A 11 13.46 -5.97 10.54
C PRO A 11 13.69 -6.66 9.19
N GLU A 12 14.91 -7.16 8.99
CA GLU A 12 15.28 -7.97 7.85
C GLU A 12 14.89 -9.44 8.05
N GLY A 13 14.45 -10.11 6.98
CA GLY A 13 14.10 -11.53 7.01
C GLY A 13 12.64 -11.80 7.38
N LYS A 14 12.07 -12.82 6.74
CA LYS A 14 10.64 -13.18 6.90
C LYS A 14 10.34 -13.64 8.33
N GLU A 15 11.26 -14.37 8.93
CA GLU A 15 11.19 -14.91 10.29
C GLU A 15 11.09 -13.82 11.36
N ASN A 16 11.55 -12.60 11.06
CA ASN A 16 11.53 -11.46 11.96
C ASN A 16 10.32 -10.55 11.71
N ALA A 17 9.40 -10.90 10.82
CA ALA A 17 8.32 -10.02 10.39
C ALA A 17 7.57 -9.36 11.57
N VAL A 18 7.33 -8.06 11.44
CA VAL A 18 6.69 -7.25 12.48
C VAL A 18 5.24 -6.92 12.13
N THR A 19 4.34 -7.15 13.07
CA THR A 19 2.91 -6.84 12.89
C THR A 19 2.65 -5.34 12.98
N ARG A 20 1.55 -4.86 12.38
CA ARG A 20 1.14 -3.44 12.54
C ARG A 20 0.84 -3.09 13.99
N GLU A 21 0.27 -4.03 14.73
CA GLU A 21 -0.04 -3.84 16.13
C GLU A 21 1.22 -3.60 16.97
N ARG A 22 2.29 -4.36 16.69
CA ARG A 22 3.61 -4.11 17.28
C ARG A 22 4.18 -2.75 16.85
N LEU A 23 4.07 -2.40 15.56
CA LEU A 23 4.52 -1.09 15.05
C LEU A 23 3.79 0.08 15.73
N CYS A 24 2.47 -0.02 15.92
CA CYS A 24 1.70 0.97 16.67
C CYS A 24 2.22 1.08 18.11
N ALA A 25 2.42 -0.04 18.79
CA ALA A 25 2.88 -0.07 20.18
C ALA A 25 4.27 0.59 20.37
N VAL A 26 5.22 0.34 19.47
CA VAL A 26 6.60 0.87 19.60
C VAL A 26 6.77 2.30 19.10
N THR A 27 5.90 2.76 18.19
CA THR A 27 5.98 4.13 17.64
C THR A 27 5.01 5.10 18.30
N GLY A 28 3.96 4.61 18.97
CA GLY A 28 2.84 5.42 19.46
C GLY A 28 1.94 5.96 18.34
N LEU A 29 2.17 5.59 17.08
CA LEU A 29 1.38 6.05 15.95
C LEU A 29 0.10 5.22 15.79
N PRO A 30 -1.03 5.84 15.37
CA PRO A 30 -2.23 5.09 15.06
C PRO A 30 -2.03 4.22 13.82
N ASP A 31 -2.76 3.10 13.73
CA ASP A 31 -2.62 2.13 12.63
C ASP A 31 -2.72 2.74 11.24
N ARG A 32 -3.63 3.71 11.04
CA ARG A 32 -3.74 4.45 9.77
C ARG A 32 -2.42 5.14 9.40
N LYS A 33 -1.74 5.74 10.37
CA LYS A 33 -0.47 6.45 10.15
C LYS A 33 0.66 5.47 9.86
N ILE A 34 0.70 4.31 10.53
CA ILE A 34 1.63 3.21 10.20
C ILE A 34 1.51 2.82 8.73
N ARG A 35 0.28 2.57 8.25
CA ARG A 35 0.04 2.21 6.85
C ARG A 35 0.52 3.29 5.88
N GLU A 36 0.25 4.55 6.18
CA GLU A 36 0.71 5.69 5.36
C GLU A 36 2.24 5.77 5.29
N GLU A 37 2.94 5.59 6.40
CA GLU A 37 4.40 5.67 6.44
C GLU A 37 5.06 4.47 5.75
N ILE A 38 4.52 3.24 5.89
CA ILE A 38 4.98 2.07 5.12
C ILE A 38 4.85 2.33 3.62
N GLU A 39 3.68 2.80 3.17
CA GLU A 39 3.45 3.10 1.76
C GLU A 39 4.31 4.28 1.26
N ARG A 40 4.61 5.25 2.14
CA ARG A 40 5.55 6.33 1.82
C ARG A 40 6.97 5.79 1.63
N ALA A 41 7.42 4.89 2.51
CA ALA A 41 8.74 4.25 2.40
C ALA A 41 8.85 3.42 1.12
N ARG A 42 7.85 2.60 0.80
CA ARG A 42 7.77 1.85 -0.47
C ARG A 42 7.86 2.76 -1.69
N ARG A 43 7.12 3.87 -1.70
CA ARG A 43 7.18 4.88 -2.78
C ARG A 43 8.55 5.56 -2.92
N LYS A 44 9.36 5.56 -1.87
CA LYS A 44 10.75 6.05 -1.89
C LYS A 44 11.77 4.98 -2.28
N GLY A 45 11.32 3.79 -2.69
CA GLY A 45 12.18 2.69 -3.14
C GLY A 45 12.60 1.70 -2.05
N VAL A 46 12.10 1.84 -0.82
CA VAL A 46 12.42 0.88 0.25
C VAL A 46 11.65 -0.42 0.01
N ILE A 47 12.36 -1.55 -0.03
CA ILE A 47 11.78 -2.88 -0.19
C ILE A 47 11.21 -3.34 1.17
N ILE A 48 9.89 -3.24 1.31
CA ILE A 48 9.15 -3.73 2.47
C ILE A 48 8.14 -4.77 1.98
N ILE A 49 8.30 -6.00 2.40
CA ILE A 49 7.49 -7.15 2.00
C ILE A 49 6.39 -7.38 3.03
N ASN A 50 5.21 -7.78 2.56
CA ASN A 50 4.18 -8.39 3.38
C ASN A 50 3.68 -9.65 2.68
N ALA A 51 4.00 -10.82 3.25
CA ALA A 51 3.73 -12.12 2.63
C ALA A 51 2.26 -12.57 2.65
N GLN A 52 1.35 -11.73 3.18
CA GLN A 52 -0.09 -12.03 3.33
C GLN A 52 -0.42 -13.28 4.16
N ASP A 53 0.50 -13.70 5.02
CA ASP A 53 0.35 -14.86 5.93
C ASP A 53 0.05 -14.43 7.38
N GLY A 54 -0.16 -13.14 7.62
CA GLY A 54 -0.45 -12.58 8.93
C GLY A 54 0.80 -12.27 9.78
N ALA A 55 1.99 -12.72 9.38
CA ALA A 55 3.23 -12.52 10.15
C ALA A 55 3.67 -11.05 10.22
N GLY A 56 3.33 -10.26 9.20
CA GLY A 56 3.57 -8.82 9.21
C GLY A 56 4.49 -8.35 8.08
N TYR A 57 5.36 -7.40 8.40
CA TYR A 57 6.21 -6.67 7.46
C TYR A 57 7.69 -6.92 7.75
N TYR A 58 8.49 -7.03 6.69
CA TYR A 58 9.94 -7.23 6.81
C TYR A 58 10.65 -6.64 5.58
N ALA A 59 11.93 -6.33 5.72
CA ALA A 59 12.83 -6.01 4.61
C ALA A 59 13.45 -7.31 4.08
N SER A 60 13.73 -7.37 2.79
CA SER A 60 14.36 -8.54 2.17
C SER A 60 15.07 -8.14 0.88
N GLU A 61 16.26 -8.71 0.67
CA GLU A 61 16.99 -8.68 -0.60
C GLU A 61 16.78 -9.99 -1.41
N ASP A 62 16.07 -10.99 -0.87
CA ASP A 62 15.75 -12.23 -1.61
C ASP A 62 14.82 -11.90 -2.79
N LEU A 63 15.31 -12.15 -4.00
CA LEU A 63 14.58 -11.92 -5.24
C LEU A 63 13.24 -12.67 -5.28
N ARG A 64 13.08 -13.79 -4.57
CA ARG A 64 11.80 -14.51 -4.48
C ARG A 64 10.77 -13.74 -3.67
N ASP A 65 11.17 -13.06 -2.59
CA ASP A 65 10.27 -12.20 -1.83
C ASP A 65 9.84 -10.99 -2.65
N ILE A 66 10.81 -10.37 -3.31
CA ILE A 66 10.58 -9.21 -4.19
C ILE A 66 9.64 -9.60 -5.34
N ALA A 67 9.90 -10.72 -6.02
CA ALA A 67 9.06 -11.21 -7.11
C ALA A 67 7.62 -11.50 -6.64
N ARG A 68 7.45 -12.13 -5.47
CA ARG A 68 6.12 -12.38 -4.90
C ARG A 68 5.39 -11.07 -4.58
N GLN A 69 6.06 -10.12 -3.95
CA GLN A 69 5.49 -8.81 -3.64
C GLN A 69 5.13 -8.03 -4.91
N TYR A 70 5.97 -8.09 -5.95
CA TYR A 70 5.71 -7.51 -7.27
C TYR A 70 4.44 -8.11 -7.89
N GLN A 71 4.37 -9.44 -8.00
CA GLN A 71 3.22 -10.13 -8.61
C GLN A 71 1.93 -9.84 -7.86
N GLN A 72 1.97 -9.80 -6.52
CA GLN A 72 0.81 -9.44 -5.71
C GLN A 72 0.33 -8.01 -6.00
N ASN A 73 1.25 -7.05 -6.09
CA ASN A 73 0.92 -5.65 -6.39
C ASN A 73 0.36 -5.50 -7.80
N GLU A 74 0.96 -6.18 -8.79
CA GLU A 74 0.52 -6.18 -10.18
C GLU A 74 -0.91 -6.75 -10.30
N ARG A 75 -1.18 -7.91 -9.69
CA ARG A 75 -2.52 -8.50 -9.66
C ARG A 75 -3.55 -7.56 -9.04
N ARG A 76 -3.22 -6.92 -7.92
CA ARG A 76 -4.09 -5.92 -7.27
C ARG A 76 -4.34 -4.73 -8.19
N ALA A 77 -3.30 -4.19 -8.83
CA ALA A 77 -3.43 -3.06 -9.75
C ALA A 77 -4.34 -3.40 -10.94
N LEU A 78 -4.12 -4.56 -11.57
CA LEU A 78 -4.95 -5.02 -12.68
C LEU A 78 -6.41 -5.25 -12.26
N SER A 79 -6.65 -5.82 -11.07
CA SER A 79 -7.99 -5.99 -10.52
C SER A 79 -8.70 -4.64 -10.32
N ILE A 80 -8.00 -3.63 -9.79
CA ILE A 80 -8.55 -2.28 -9.63
C ILE A 80 -8.87 -1.67 -11.00
N LEU A 81 -7.99 -1.81 -11.99
CA LEU A 81 -8.22 -1.29 -13.34
C LEU A 81 -9.43 -1.97 -14.02
N ALA A 82 -9.61 -3.28 -13.82
CA ALA A 82 -10.78 -4.00 -14.31
C ALA A 82 -12.08 -3.46 -13.69
N GLN A 83 -12.11 -3.22 -12.38
CA GLN A 83 -13.26 -2.61 -11.71
C GLN A 83 -13.54 -1.18 -12.21
N GLN A 84 -12.49 -0.38 -12.42
CA GLN A 84 -12.58 0.99 -12.92
C GLN A 84 -13.25 1.08 -14.30
N LYS A 85 -13.19 0.03 -15.14
CA LYS A 85 -13.90 -0.02 -16.43
C LYS A 85 -15.40 0.20 -16.25
N HIS A 86 -16.01 -0.44 -15.27
CA HIS A 86 -17.45 -0.36 -15.02
C HIS A 86 -17.85 1.01 -14.45
N LEU A 87 -17.05 1.53 -13.52
CA LEU A 87 -17.26 2.87 -12.95
C LEU A 87 -17.17 3.96 -14.02
N ARG A 88 -16.16 3.88 -14.89
CA ARG A 88 -15.99 4.83 -16.01
C ARG A 88 -17.15 4.81 -16.97
N LYS A 89 -17.68 3.63 -17.29
CA LYS A 89 -18.87 3.51 -18.16
C LYS A 89 -20.05 4.28 -17.56
N ARG A 90 -20.38 4.01 -16.29
CA ARG A 90 -21.46 4.68 -15.55
C ARG A 90 -21.28 6.19 -15.48
N LEU A 91 -20.08 6.67 -15.15
CA LEU A 91 -19.79 8.10 -15.05
C LEU A 91 -19.88 8.80 -16.42
N LYS A 92 -19.46 8.14 -17.50
CA LYS A 92 -19.57 8.68 -18.87
C LYS A 92 -21.03 8.76 -19.32
N GLU A 93 -21.83 7.72 -19.05
CA GLU A 93 -23.28 7.70 -19.34
C GLU A 93 -24.02 8.81 -18.59
N ALA A 94 -23.61 9.11 -17.35
CA ALA A 94 -24.16 10.21 -16.56
C ALA A 94 -23.61 11.61 -16.94
N GLY A 95 -22.69 11.71 -17.91
CA GLY A 95 -22.05 12.98 -18.28
C GLY A 95 -21.04 13.52 -17.26
N LEU A 96 -20.70 12.76 -16.21
CA LEU A 96 -19.82 13.14 -15.10
C LEU A 96 -18.35 12.77 -15.34
N LEU A 97 -17.96 12.41 -16.56
CA LEU A 97 -16.58 12.04 -16.89
C LEU A 97 -16.12 12.73 -18.18
N LYS A 98 -15.12 13.61 -18.07
CA LYS A 98 -14.45 14.24 -19.21
C LYS A 98 -13.00 13.75 -19.29
N GLY A 99 -12.71 12.93 -20.31
CA GLY A 99 -11.42 12.25 -20.41
C GLY A 99 -11.21 11.26 -19.26
N ARG A 100 -10.23 11.53 -18.39
CA ARG A 100 -9.95 10.73 -17.17
C ARG A 100 -10.35 11.42 -15.87
N LYS A 101 -10.92 12.64 -15.93
CA LYS A 101 -11.32 13.40 -14.75
C LYS A 101 -12.81 13.27 -14.52
N VAL A 102 -13.17 12.91 -13.29
CA VAL A 102 -14.56 13.02 -12.82
C VAL A 102 -14.88 14.51 -12.72
N VAL A 103 -16.00 14.91 -13.30
CA VAL A 103 -16.50 16.28 -13.25
C VAL A 103 -17.56 16.30 -12.16
N SER A 104 -17.34 17.07 -11.10
CA SER A 104 -18.37 17.32 -10.10
C SER A 104 -19.49 18.11 -10.79
N ASN A 105 -20.73 17.65 -10.65
CA ASN A 105 -21.85 18.59 -10.61
C ASN A 105 -21.93 18.99 -9.14
N ASP A 106 -21.50 20.19 -8.78
CA ASP A 106 -21.68 20.75 -7.44
C ASP A 106 -23.18 21.04 -7.24
N ASN A 107 -23.97 19.99 -7.04
CA ASN A 107 -25.41 20.02 -6.74
C ASN A 107 -25.89 18.73 -6.04
N VAL A 108 -25.05 18.10 -5.20
CA VAL A 108 -25.48 17.20 -4.10
C VAL A 108 -24.54 17.38 -2.93
#